data_AF-A0A9D0XUM5-F1
#
_entry.id   AF-A0A9D0XUM5-F1
#
_cell.length_a   1.000
_cell.length_b   1.000
_cell.length_c   1.000
_cell.angle_alpha   90.00
_cell.angle_beta   90.00
_cell.angle_gamma   90.00
#
_symmetry.space_group_name_H-M   'P 1'
#
loop_
_entity.id
_entity.type
_entity.pdbx_description
1 polymer ?
#
loop_
_entity_poly.entity_id
_entity_poly.type
_entity_poly.pdbx_seq_one_letter_code
_entity_poly.pdbx_strand_id
1 'polypeptide(L)'
;MIENYNDLYTTLESAIEEYSKEEGAVEVAFKKNENGTCTVTNKENGNHFVFMFAQFGDEYKVGFAFYVPDQYGGVKEPEWIEDIFNHEFDQRFVLTLITEHLTSQTQQESDW
;
A
#
# COMPACT_ATOMS: atom_id res chain seq x y z
N MET A 1 3.69 11.16 12.03
CA MET A 1 3.74 10.06 13.01
C MET A 1 2.35 9.49 13.11
N ILE A 2 2.22 8.17 13.06
CA ILE A 2 0.94 7.46 13.12
C ILE A 2 0.64 7.06 14.56
N GLU A 3 -0.42 7.56 15.17
CA GLU A 3 -0.79 7.22 16.55
C GLU A 3 -2.12 6.47 16.61
N ASN A 4 -2.91 6.56 15.56
CA ASN A 4 -4.21 5.90 15.44
C ASN A 4 -4.55 5.58 13.98
N TYR A 5 -5.65 4.84 13.79
CA TYR A 5 -6.12 4.46 12.45
C TYR A 5 -6.47 5.66 11.55
N ASN A 6 -6.98 6.76 12.10
CA ASN A 6 -7.28 7.95 11.30
C ASN A 6 -6.00 8.60 10.77
N ASP A 7 -4.91 8.60 11.53
CA ASP A 7 -3.63 9.11 11.07
C ASP A 7 -3.11 8.27 9.89
N LEU A 8 -3.23 6.93 9.99
CA LEU A 8 -2.88 6.01 8.91
C LEU A 8 -3.70 6.31 7.66
N TYR A 9 -5.03 6.41 7.81
CA TYR A 9 -5.93 6.67 6.67
C TYR A 9 -5.63 8.02 6.02
N THR A 10 -5.46 9.07 6.82
CA THR A 10 -5.16 10.41 6.32
C THR A 10 -3.82 10.44 5.58
N THR A 11 -2.82 9.74 6.10
CA THR A 11 -1.50 9.64 5.46
C THR A 11 -1.58 8.93 4.10
N LEU A 12 -2.32 7.81 4.03
CA LEU A 12 -2.55 7.08 2.79
C LEU A 12 -3.34 7.92 1.77
N GLU A 13 -4.47 8.51 2.20
CA GLU A 13 -5.31 9.37 1.36
C GLU A 13 -4.51 10.57 0.81
N SER A 14 -3.70 11.21 1.65
CA SER A 14 -2.85 12.33 1.25
C SER A 14 -1.74 11.92 0.27
N ALA A 15 -1.15 10.73 0.42
CA ALA A 15 -0.16 10.22 -0.53
C ALA A 15 -0.80 9.86 -1.89
N ILE A 16 -1.99 9.27 -1.89
CA ILE A 16 -2.76 8.98 -3.11
C ILE A 16 -3.14 10.26 -3.84
N GLU A 17 -3.61 11.28 -3.11
CA GLU A 17 -3.91 12.59 -3.67
C GLU A 17 -2.66 13.22 -4.30
N GLU A 18 -1.50 13.13 -3.63
CA GLU A 18 -0.26 13.63 -4.20
C GLU A 18 0.17 12.87 -5.46
N TYR A 19 0.14 11.54 -5.43
CA TYR A 19 0.44 10.71 -6.60
C TYR A 19 -0.47 11.04 -7.79
N SER A 20 -1.76 11.28 -7.55
CA SER A 20 -2.72 11.61 -8.61
C SER A 20 -2.43 12.90 -9.40
N LYS A 21 -1.52 13.73 -8.90
CA LYS A 21 -1.06 14.95 -9.57
C LYS A 21 0.09 14.69 -10.54
N GLU A 22 0.70 13.51 -10.50
CA GLU A 22 1.80 13.14 -11.40
C GLU A 22 1.30 12.91 -12.83
N GLU A 23 2.11 13.29 -13.81
CA GLU A 23 1.79 13.06 -15.23
C GLU A 23 1.82 11.55 -15.53
N GLY A 24 0.69 11.02 -16.00
CA GLY A 24 0.55 9.59 -16.25
C GLY A 24 0.21 8.74 -15.02
N ALA A 25 -0.20 9.36 -13.91
CA ALA A 25 -0.68 8.65 -12.74
C ALA A 25 -1.87 7.73 -13.10
N VAL A 26 -1.77 6.47 -12.68
CA VAL A 26 -2.85 5.49 -12.83
C VAL A 26 -3.91 5.67 -11.75
N GLU A 27 -5.12 5.16 -11.99
CA GLU A 27 -6.16 5.22 -10.97
C GLU A 27 -5.82 4.28 -9.80
N VAL A 28 -5.68 4.88 -8.61
CA VAL A 28 -5.45 4.17 -7.35
C VAL A 28 -6.68 4.34 -6.47
N ALA A 29 -7.25 3.23 -5.99
CA ALA A 29 -8.36 3.25 -5.06
C ALA A 29 -7.93 2.94 -3.63
N PHE A 30 -8.55 3.64 -2.69
CA PHE A 30 -8.43 3.40 -1.27
C PHE A 30 -9.69 2.75 -0.70
N LYS A 31 -9.53 1.77 0.18
CA LYS A 31 -10.62 1.10 0.89
C LYS A 31 -10.27 0.86 2.35
N LYS A 32 -11.16 1.24 3.26
CA LYS A 32 -11.11 0.83 4.68
C LYS A 32 -11.81 -0.52 4.84
N ASN A 33 -11.22 -1.45 5.56
CA ASN A 33 -11.78 -2.77 5.83
C ASN A 33 -12.33 -2.84 7.26
N GLU A 34 -13.30 -3.72 7.51
CA GLU A 34 -13.97 -3.86 8.82
C GLU A 34 -13.03 -4.40 9.92
N ASN A 35 -11.92 -5.04 9.54
CA ASN A 35 -10.96 -5.66 10.46
C ASN A 35 -9.83 -4.71 10.91
N GLY A 36 -9.99 -3.39 10.72
CA GLY A 36 -8.95 -2.42 11.08
C GLY A 36 -7.77 -2.36 10.11
N THR A 37 -7.89 -3.01 8.94
CA THR A 37 -6.93 -2.83 7.84
C THR A 37 -7.47 -1.84 6.81
N CYS A 38 -6.60 -1.38 5.93
CA CYS A 38 -7.00 -0.65 4.74
C CYS A 38 -6.20 -1.09 3.53
N THR A 39 -6.75 -0.88 2.34
CA THR A 39 -6.21 -1.38 1.09
C THR A 39 -6.02 -0.22 0.12
N VAL A 40 -4.87 -0.19 -0.55
CA VAL A 40 -4.56 0.71 -1.66
C VAL A 40 -4.35 -0.15 -2.89
N THR A 41 -5.15 0.04 -3.94
CA THR A 41 -5.18 -0.82 -5.12
C THR A 41 -4.97 -0.01 -6.39
N ASN A 42 -4.02 -0.43 -7.24
CA ASN A 42 -3.94 0.04 -8.61
C ASN A 42 -5.03 -0.64 -9.44
N LYS A 43 -5.89 0.17 -10.08
CA LYS A 43 -7.05 -0.31 -10.84
C LYS A 43 -6.70 -0.93 -12.18
N GLU A 44 -5.53 -0.65 -12.72
CA GLU A 44 -5.12 -1.14 -14.04
C GLU A 44 -4.56 -2.56 -13.98
N ASN A 45 -3.72 -2.85 -12.98
CA ASN A 45 -3.05 -4.15 -12.83
C ASN A 45 -3.57 -5.00 -11.66
N GLY A 46 -4.39 -4.42 -10.77
CA GLY A 46 -4.92 -5.10 -9.59
C GLY A 46 -3.92 -5.32 -8.45
N ASN A 47 -2.67 -4.84 -8.59
CA ASN A 47 -1.70 -4.83 -7.51
C ASN A 47 -2.27 -4.04 -6.33
N HIS A 48 -2.03 -4.52 -5.12
CA HIS A 48 -2.52 -3.81 -3.95
C HIS A 48 -1.64 -4.00 -2.73
N PHE A 49 -1.64 -2.98 -1.90
CA PHE A 49 -1.13 -3.05 -0.54
C PHE A 49 -2.28 -3.19 0.45
N VAL A 50 -2.09 -4.00 1.48
CA VAL A 50 -2.91 -4.02 2.69
C VAL A 50 -2.08 -3.44 3.83
N PHE A 51 -2.60 -2.46 4.55
CA PHE A 51 -1.94 -1.80 5.67
C PHE A 51 -2.71 -2.05 6.98
N MET A 52 -1.98 -2.12 8.08
CA MET A 52 -2.53 -2.27 9.43
C MET A 52 -1.69 -1.49 10.42
N PHE A 53 -2.35 -0.74 11.31
CA PHE A 53 -1.72 -0.13 12.46
C PHE A 53 -1.80 -1.08 13.66
N ALA A 54 -0.67 -1.32 14.33
CA ALA A 54 -0.59 -2.22 15.46
C ALA A 54 0.18 -1.60 16.63
N GLN A 55 -0.26 -1.91 17.85
CA GLN A 55 0.42 -1.57 19.09
C GLN A 55 0.93 -2.85 19.75
N PHE A 56 2.23 -2.89 20.01
CA PHE A 56 2.92 -3.99 20.68
C PHE A 56 3.55 -3.48 21.97
N GLY A 57 2.79 -3.54 23.07
CA GLY A 57 3.21 -2.94 24.35
C GLY A 57 3.29 -1.41 24.21
N ASP A 58 4.50 -0.88 24.37
CA ASP A 58 4.79 0.56 24.24
C ASP A 58 5.21 0.97 22.82
N GLU A 59 5.37 0.00 21.90
CA GLU A 59 5.76 0.26 20.52
C GLU A 59 4.55 0.34 19.59
N TYR A 60 4.56 1.31 18.69
CA TYR A 60 3.57 1.47 17.63
C TYR A 60 4.24 1.21 16.28
N LYS A 61 3.60 0.37 15.46
CA LYS A 61 4.11 -0.02 14.14
C LYS A 61 3.02 0.03 13.09
N VAL A 62 3.43 0.20 11.84
CA VAL A 62 2.57 0.02 10.68
C VAL A 62 3.09 -1.18 9.90
N GLY A 63 2.27 -2.24 9.85
CA GLY A 63 2.51 -3.39 9.00
C GLY A 63 1.86 -3.19 7.64
N PHE A 64 2.50 -3.68 6.59
CA PHE A 64 1.95 -3.66 5.24
C PHE A 64 2.36 -4.90 4.45
N ALA A 65 1.48 -5.30 3.53
CA ALA A 65 1.68 -6.47 2.67
C ALA A 65 1.34 -6.13 1.22
N PHE A 66 2.24 -6.48 0.30
CA PHE A 66 2.08 -6.28 -1.14
C PHE A 66 1.55 -7.55 -1.81
N TYR A 67 0.58 -7.39 -2.69
CA TYR A 67 -0.06 -8.48 -3.41
C TYR A 67 -0.09 -8.17 -4.90
N VAL A 68 0.31 -9.17 -5.69
CA VAL A 68 0.19 -9.19 -7.14
C VAL A 68 -0.84 -10.27 -7.50
N PRO A 69 -1.94 -9.92 -8.20
CA PRO A 69 -2.92 -10.90 -8.62
C PRO A 69 -2.36 -11.79 -9.74
N ASP A 70 -2.78 -13.05 -9.76
CA ASP A 70 -2.51 -13.94 -10.89
C ASP A 70 -3.32 -13.53 -12.14
N GLN A 71 -3.06 -14.19 -13.26
CA GLN A 71 -3.74 -13.94 -14.55
C GLN A 71 -5.27 -14.12 -14.52
N TYR A 72 -5.84 -14.70 -13.46
CA TYR A 72 -7.27 -14.89 -13.25
C TYR A 72 -7.83 -13.97 -12.15
N GLY A 73 -7.02 -13.05 -11.62
CA GLY A 73 -7.40 -12.16 -10.51
C GLY A 73 -7.37 -12.83 -9.13
N GLY A 74 -6.81 -14.03 -9.03
CA GLY A 74 -6.63 -14.77 -7.78
C GLY A 74 -5.44 -14.25 -6.98
N VAL A 75 -5.58 -14.19 -5.66
CA VAL A 75 -4.53 -13.78 -4.73
C VAL A 75 -4.56 -14.73 -3.54
N LYS A 76 -3.44 -15.42 -3.27
CA LYS A 76 -3.34 -16.38 -2.15
C LYS A 76 -2.40 -15.92 -1.04
N GLU A 77 -1.24 -15.41 -1.41
CA GLU A 77 -0.19 -15.00 -0.48
C GLU A 77 0.38 -13.66 -0.96
N PRO A 78 0.85 -12.81 -0.04
CA PRO A 78 1.54 -11.59 -0.42
C PRO A 78 2.91 -11.93 -1.00
N GLU A 79 3.32 -11.17 -2.02
CA GLU A 79 4.69 -11.18 -2.54
C GLU A 79 5.68 -10.75 -1.46
N TRP A 80 5.25 -9.81 -0.61
CA TRP A 80 6.10 -9.21 0.41
C TRP A 80 5.28 -8.67 1.59
N ILE A 81 5.83 -8.77 2.81
CA ILE A 81 5.24 -8.25 4.05
C ILE A 81 6.36 -7.63 4.89
N GLU A 82 6.13 -6.43 5.43
CA GLU A 82 7.02 -5.80 6.41
C GLU A 82 6.24 -5.04 7.48
N ASP A 83 6.96 -4.65 8.53
CA ASP A 83 6.55 -3.59 9.44
C ASP A 83 7.64 -2.52 9.57
N ILE A 84 7.22 -1.29 9.82
CA ILE A 84 8.12 -0.18 10.19
C ILE A 84 7.57 0.55 11.41
N PHE A 85 8.42 1.35 12.06
CA PHE A 85 7.96 2.13 13.20
C PHE A 85 6.97 3.21 12.75
N ASN A 86 6.01 3.51 13.61
CA ASN A 86 4.95 4.49 13.32
C ASN A 86 5.44 5.92 13.01
N HIS A 87 6.66 6.26 13.42
CA HIS A 87 7.28 7.56 13.18
C HIS A 87 8.05 7.61 11.86
N GLU A 88 8.36 6.45 11.27
CA GLU A 88 8.96 6.30 9.95
C GLU A 88 7.89 6.23 8.85
N PHE A 89 6.67 5.83 9.21
CA PHE A 89 5.54 5.80 8.28
C PHE A 89 4.97 7.21 8.05
N ASP A 90 5.26 7.77 6.88
CA ASP A 90 4.78 9.09 6.45
C ASP A 90 4.29 9.10 4.99
N GLN A 91 3.84 10.27 4.53
CA GLN A 91 3.33 10.44 3.17
C GLN A 91 4.38 10.09 2.09
N ARG A 92 5.66 10.40 2.32
CA ARG A 92 6.73 10.14 1.36
C ARG A 92 6.99 8.66 1.23
N PHE A 93 7.01 7.95 2.37
CA PHE A 93 7.13 6.51 2.38
C PHE A 93 6.01 5.85 1.58
N VAL A 94 4.75 6.26 1.79
CA VAL A 94 3.61 5.72 1.03
C VAL A 94 3.73 6.06 -0.46
N LEU A 95 4.16 7.28 -0.80
CA LEU A 95 4.35 7.67 -2.19
C LEU A 95 5.39 6.78 -2.87
N THR A 96 6.51 6.48 -2.21
CA THR A 96 7.51 5.50 -2.68
C THR A 96 6.90 4.12 -2.90
N LEU A 97 6.06 3.63 -1.98
CA LEU A 97 5.39 2.33 -2.18
C LEU A 97 4.47 2.34 -3.41
N ILE A 98 3.77 3.44 -3.65
CA ILE A 98 2.89 3.58 -4.82
C ILE A 98 3.73 3.57 -6.10
N THR A 99 4.71 4.47 -6.20
CA THR A 99 5.47 4.69 -7.44
C THR A 99 6.41 3.55 -7.78
N GLU A 100 7.08 2.95 -6.78
CA GLU A 100 8.11 1.93 -7.02
C GLU A 100 7.55 0.50 -7.06
N HIS A 101 6.40 0.23 -6.45
CA HIS A 101 5.88 -1.14 -6.33
C HIS A 101 4.45 -1.30 -6.85
N LEU A 102 3.55 -0.40 -6.48
CA LEU A 102 2.13 -0.54 -6.86
C LEU A 102 1.92 -0.30 -8.37
N THR A 103 2.68 0.63 -8.95
CA THR A 103 2.56 1.06 -10.34
C THR A 103 3.63 0.46 -11.24
N SER A 104 4.67 -0.14 -10.67
CA SER A 104 5.67 -0.88 -11.43
C SER A 104 4.96 -1.99 -12.20
N GLN A 105 5.04 -1.92 -13.53
CA GLN A 105 4.68 -3.03 -14.38
C GLN A 105 5.59 -4.16 -13.97
N THR A 106 5.02 -5.27 -13.48
CA THR A 106 5.74 -6.53 -13.42
C THR A 106 6.20 -6.79 -14.84
N GLN A 107 7.47 -6.47 -15.14
CA GLN A 107 8.14 -7.01 -16.30
C GLN A 107 8.07 -8.51 -16.06
N GLN A 108 7.08 -9.16 -16.69
CA GLN A 108 7.21 -10.56 -17.01
C GLN A 108 8.55 -10.64 -17.73
N GLU A 109 9.56 -11.18 -17.06
CA GLU A 109 10.70 -11.78 -17.71
C GLU A 109 10.10 -12.81 -18.67
N SER A 110 9.89 -12.35 -19.91
CA SER A 110 9.71 -13.18 -21.09
C SER A 110 11.08 -13.81 -21.35
N ASP A 111 11.48 -14.73 -20.49
CA ASP A 111 12.61 -15.61 -20.77
C ASP A 111 12.14 -16.61 -21.84
N TRP A 112 12.77 -16.42 -23.00
CA TRP A 112 12.71 -17.24 -24.21
C TRP A 112 13.15 -18.69 -23.97
#